data_AF-A0A1F7CWN4-F1
#
_entry.id   AF-A0A1F7CWN4-F1
#
_cell.length_a   1.000
_cell.length_b   1.000
_cell.length_c   1.000
_cell.angle_alpha   90.00
_cell.angle_beta   90.00
_cell.angle_gamma   90.00
#
_symmetry.space_group_name_H-M   'P 1'
#
loop_
_entity.id
_entity.type
_entity.pdbx_description
1 polymer ?
#
loop_
_entity_poly.entity_id
_entity_poly.type
_entity_poly.pdbx_seq_one_letter_code
_entity_poly.pdbx_strand_id
1 'polypeptide(L)'
;MTSGGSKMSDAVYETNLVGSELREFEEHTGVKVVHVFFLDGQQQWSVRKADLLRFVDLMHQGLIDYLLVGREVETQWENILASLLEPRS
;
A
#
# COMPACT_ATOMS: atom_id res chain seq x y z
N MET A 1 -3.22 27.68 -5.00
CA MET A 1 -1.90 27.11 -5.36
C MET A 1 -2.03 25.60 -5.48
N THR A 2 -2.10 25.10 -6.71
CA THR A 2 -2.25 23.68 -7.05
C THR A 2 -0.89 23.09 -7.41
N SER A 3 -0.19 22.51 -6.45
CA SER A 3 1.07 21.81 -6.71
C SER A 3 1.13 20.54 -5.85
N GLY A 4 0.68 19.42 -6.41
CA GLY A 4 0.75 18.08 -5.79
C GLY A 4 -0.55 17.55 -5.17
N GLY A 5 -1.63 18.33 -5.18
CA GLY A 5 -2.92 18.01 -4.53
C GLY A 5 -3.70 16.82 -5.13
N SER A 6 -3.70 16.62 -6.45
CA SER A 6 -4.44 15.49 -7.03
C SER A 6 -3.70 14.18 -6.82
N LYS A 7 -2.41 14.11 -7.16
CA LYS A 7 -1.66 12.86 -7.30
C LYS A 7 -1.71 11.90 -6.10
N MET A 8 -1.59 12.40 -4.86
CA MET A 8 -1.70 11.50 -3.70
C MET A 8 -3.14 11.02 -3.47
N SER A 9 -4.11 11.90 -3.68
CA SER A 9 -5.51 11.51 -3.54
C SER A 9 -5.91 10.55 -4.65
N ASP A 10 -5.45 10.79 -5.89
CA ASP A 10 -5.56 9.89 -7.03
C ASP A 10 -4.96 8.52 -6.67
N ALA A 11 -3.74 8.51 -6.11
CA ALA A 11 -3.10 7.28 -5.65
C ALA A 11 -3.91 6.53 -4.58
N VAL A 12 -4.57 7.23 -3.64
CA VAL A 12 -5.48 6.59 -2.67
C VAL A 12 -6.65 5.93 -3.38
N TYR A 13 -7.27 6.61 -4.36
CA TYR A 13 -8.40 6.07 -5.11
C TYR A 13 -7.99 4.86 -5.97
N GLU A 14 -6.87 4.97 -6.70
CA GLU A 14 -6.32 3.88 -7.50
C GLU A 14 -5.99 2.66 -6.63
N THR A 15 -5.39 2.89 -5.46
CA THR A 15 -5.03 1.80 -4.52
C THR A 15 -6.27 1.12 -3.94
N ASN A 16 -7.31 1.89 -3.62
CA ASN A 16 -8.57 1.34 -3.15
C ASN A 16 -9.22 0.45 -4.24
N LEU A 17 -9.28 0.94 -5.48
CA LEU A 17 -9.82 0.20 -6.61
C LEU A 17 -9.05 -1.10 -6.86
N VAL A 18 -7.73 -1.00 -7.04
CA VAL A 18 -6.87 -2.17 -7.28
C VAL A 18 -6.95 -3.16 -6.13
N GLY A 19 -6.89 -2.68 -4.88
CA GLY A 19 -7.03 -3.54 -3.71
C GLY A 19 -8.35 -4.30 -3.71
N SER A 20 -9.46 -3.66 -4.08
CA SER A 20 -10.78 -4.29 -4.14
C SER A 20 -10.85 -5.34 -5.24
N GLU A 21 -10.33 -5.04 -6.44
CA GLU A 21 -10.26 -6.00 -7.56
C GLU A 21 -9.39 -7.21 -7.22
N LEU A 22 -8.29 -7.03 -6.49
CA LEU A 22 -7.46 -8.13 -6.01
C LEU A 22 -8.22 -9.01 -5.01
N ARG A 23 -9.02 -8.43 -4.11
CA ARG A 23 -9.84 -9.22 -3.17
C ARG A 23 -10.94 -9.98 -3.89
N GLU A 24 -11.61 -9.35 -4.85
CA GLU A 24 -12.57 -10.04 -5.71
C GLU A 24 -11.92 -11.19 -6.50
N PHE A 25 -10.73 -10.97 -7.05
CA PHE A 25 -9.97 -12.02 -7.74
C PHE A 25 -9.62 -13.18 -6.80
N GLU A 26 -9.16 -12.88 -5.58
CA GLU A 26 -8.86 -13.88 -4.55
C GLU A 26 -10.08 -14.71 -4.17
N GLU A 27 -11.23 -14.06 -4.00
CA GLU A 27 -12.51 -14.72 -3.68
C GLU A 27 -12.96 -15.68 -4.79
N HIS A 28 -12.78 -15.29 -6.06
CA HIS A 28 -13.21 -16.10 -7.21
C HIS A 28 -12.24 -17.23 -7.58
N THR A 29 -10.93 -17.05 -7.35
CA THR A 29 -9.90 -18.00 -7.82
C THR A 29 -9.27 -18.83 -6.70
N GLY A 30 -9.39 -18.38 -5.44
CA GLY A 30 -8.66 -18.95 -4.31
C GLY A 30 -7.16 -18.66 -4.32
N VAL A 31 -6.65 -17.87 -5.27
CA VAL A 31 -5.23 -17.54 -5.41
C VAL A 31 -4.96 -16.22 -4.71
N LYS A 32 -4.18 -16.25 -3.62
CA LYS A 32 -3.76 -15.07 -2.87
C LYS A 32 -2.76 -14.22 -3.67
N VAL A 33 -3.01 -12.92 -3.77
CA VAL A 33 -2.09 -11.91 -4.30
C VAL A 33 -1.69 -10.98 -3.16
N VAL A 34 -0.38 -10.88 -2.91
CA VAL A 34 0.15 -10.00 -1.86
C VAL A 34 0.30 -8.59 -2.44
N HIS A 35 -0.48 -7.65 -1.91
CA HIS A 35 -0.48 -6.25 -2.33
C HIS A 35 0.40 -5.41 -1.40
N VAL A 36 1.60 -5.07 -1.88
CA VAL A 36 2.57 -4.24 -1.18
C VAL A 36 2.55 -2.83 -1.74
N PHE A 37 2.45 -1.83 -0.88
CA PHE A 37 2.41 -0.43 -1.28
C PHE A 37 3.59 0.36 -0.69
N PHE A 38 4.38 0.98 -1.57
CA PHE A 38 5.56 1.77 -1.20
C PHE A 38 5.25 3.26 -1.29
N LEU A 39 5.37 3.95 -0.17
CA LEU A 39 5.15 5.38 -0.02
C LEU A 39 6.46 6.11 0.25
N ASP A 40 7.18 6.45 -0.81
CA ASP A 40 8.35 7.32 -0.73
C ASP A 40 8.03 8.73 -1.26
N GLY A 41 8.38 9.74 -0.45
CA GLY A 41 7.97 11.13 -0.67
C GLY A 41 8.47 12.10 0.39
N GLN A 42 9.26 11.61 1.36
CA GLN A 42 9.92 12.36 2.43
C GLN A 42 9.06 13.52 3.01
N GLN A 43 9.37 14.76 2.62
CA GLN A 43 8.71 15.97 3.13
C GLN A 43 7.22 16.08 2.75
N GLN A 44 6.80 15.44 1.65
CA GLN A 44 5.42 15.55 1.18
C GLN A 44 4.41 14.96 2.17
N TRP A 45 4.79 13.95 2.97
CA TRP A 45 3.95 13.31 3.97
C TRP A 45 3.59 14.23 5.15
N SER A 46 4.51 15.12 5.53
CA SER A 46 4.28 16.08 6.62
C SER A 46 3.16 17.09 6.30
N VAL A 47 2.97 17.39 5.01
CA VAL A 47 1.94 18.33 4.53
C VAL A 47 0.64 17.61 4.18
N ARG A 48 0.69 16.30 3.88
CA ARG A 48 -0.45 15.50 3.41
C ARG A 48 -0.76 14.33 4.35
N LYS A 49 -0.75 14.61 5.65
CA LYS A 49 -1.06 13.64 6.70
C LYS A 49 -2.42 12.95 6.50
N ALA A 50 -3.41 13.66 5.95
CA ALA A 50 -4.73 13.10 5.68
C ALA A 50 -4.68 11.96 4.64
N ASP A 51 -3.97 12.13 3.52
CA ASP A 51 -3.86 11.08 2.50
C ASP A 51 -3.04 9.88 3.02
N LEU A 52 -1.99 10.13 3.81
CA LEU A 52 -1.23 9.06 4.48
C LEU A 52 -2.14 8.22 5.39
N LEU A 53 -3.00 8.86 6.19
CA LEU A 53 -3.94 8.15 7.06
C LEU A 53 -4.92 7.29 6.24
N ARG A 54 -5.32 7.73 5.05
CA ARG A 54 -6.17 6.91 4.18
C ARG A 54 -5.47 5.65 3.73
N PHE A 55 -4.17 5.67 3.43
CA PHE A 55 -3.43 4.43 3.14
C PHE A 55 -3.38 3.48 4.34
N VAL A 56 -3.26 4.02 5.55
CA VAL A 56 -3.36 3.22 6.79
C VAL A 56 -4.76 2.61 6.93
N ASP A 57 -5.82 3.36 6.60
CA ASP A 57 -7.18 2.83 6.59
C ASP A 57 -7.34 1.70 5.57
N LEU A 58 -6.81 1.85 4.35
CA LEU A 58 -6.84 0.81 3.32
C LEU A 58 -6.09 -0.46 3.77
N MET A 59 -4.98 -0.31 4.49
CA MET A 59 -4.26 -1.45 5.09
C MET A 59 -5.12 -2.15 6.15
N HIS A 60 -5.78 -1.41 7.05
CA HIS A 60 -6.67 -2.02 8.05
C HIS A 60 -7.93 -2.65 7.45
N GLN A 61 -8.41 -2.16 6.32
CA GLN A 61 -9.47 -2.78 5.53
C GLN A 61 -9.02 -4.08 4.84
N GLY A 62 -7.72 -4.39 4.89
CA GLY A 62 -7.13 -5.54 4.22
C GLY A 62 -6.97 -5.33 2.71
N LEU A 63 -7.12 -4.11 2.18
CA LEU A 63 -6.91 -3.82 0.77
C LEU A 63 -5.41 -3.66 0.41
N ILE A 64 -4.58 -3.40 1.41
CA ILE A 64 -3.11 -3.40 1.33
C ILE A 64 -2.62 -4.41 2.36
N ASP A 65 -1.76 -5.35 1.95
CA ASP A 65 -1.17 -6.35 2.86
C ASP A 65 0.04 -5.77 3.60
N TYR A 66 0.86 -4.97 2.90
CA TYR A 66 2.04 -4.33 3.47
C TYR A 66 2.14 -2.88 3.01
N LEU A 67 2.18 -1.95 3.95
CA LEU A 67 2.39 -0.52 3.70
C LEU A 67 3.78 -0.12 4.21
N LEU A 68 4.62 0.39 3.32
CA LEU A 68 6.00 0.78 3.60
C LEU A 68 6.18 2.29 3.38
N VAL A 69 6.50 3.04 4.42
CA VAL A 69 6.57 4.52 4.35
C VAL A 69 8.00 5.04 4.54
N GLY A 70 8.48 5.82 3.59
CA GLY A 70 9.79 6.49 3.64
C GLY A 70 10.93 5.50 3.85
N ARG A 71 11.65 5.61 4.97
CA ARG A 71 12.81 4.74 5.26
C ARG A 71 12.44 3.27 5.50
N GLU A 72 11.17 2.96 5.73
CA GLU A 72 10.72 1.57 5.83
C GLU A 72 10.93 0.82 4.52
N VAL A 73 10.85 1.52 3.38
CA VAL A 73 11.13 0.94 2.06
C VAL A 73 12.52 0.30 2.03
N GLU A 74 13.53 0.95 2.61
CA GLU A 74 14.91 0.44 2.65
C GLU A 74 15.15 -0.55 3.81
N THR A 75 14.46 -0.38 4.93
CA THR A 75 14.77 -1.11 6.17
C THR A 75 13.88 -2.34 6.42
N GLN A 76 12.71 -2.41 5.79
CA GLN A 76 11.71 -3.47 6.02
C GLN A 76 11.45 -4.32 4.77
N TRP A 77 11.68 -3.79 3.57
CA TRP A 77 11.32 -4.50 2.34
C TRP A 77 12.00 -5.87 2.21
N GLU A 78 13.31 -5.95 2.47
CA GLU A 78 14.05 -7.21 2.40
C GLU A 78 13.47 -8.27 3.34
N ASN A 79 13.11 -7.87 4.56
CA ASN A 79 12.53 -8.77 5.57
C ASN A 79 11.14 -9.26 5.15
N ILE A 80 10.30 -8.35 4.62
CA ILE A 80 8.97 -8.71 4.12
C ILE A 80 9.11 -9.69 2.95
N LEU A 81 9.96 -9.36 1.98
CA LEU A 81 10.18 -10.21 0.81
C LEU A 81 10.69 -11.60 1.21
N ALA A 82 11.64 -11.68 2.15
CA ALA A 82 12.10 -12.95 2.69
C ALA A 82 10.94 -13.75 3.29
N SER A 83 10.10 -13.13 4.13
CA SER A 83 8.95 -13.79 4.76
C SER A 83 7.90 -14.29 3.75
N LEU A 84 7.80 -13.66 2.59
CA LEU A 84 6.88 -14.06 1.52
C LEU A 84 7.42 -15.19 0.65
N LEU A 85 8.75 -15.31 0.55
CA LEU A 85 9.43 -16.35 -0.22
C LEU A 85 9.68 -17.61 0.60
N GLU A 86 9.61 -17.53 1.93
CA GLU A 86 9.69 -18.70 2.79
C GLU A 86 8.57 -19.69 2.42
N PRO A 87 8.92 -20.95 2.09
CA PRO A 87 7.91 -21.93 1.74
C PRO A 87 7.01 -22.17 2.95
N ARG A 88 5.71 -21.91 2.79
CA ARG A 88 4.70 -22.31 3.77
C ARG A 88 4.76 -23.85 3.89
N SER A 89 5.35 -24.33 4.98
CA SER A 89 5.43 -25.73 5.38
C SER A 89 4.06 -26.34 5.63
#